data_AF-A0A2S9Y8C4-F1
#
_entry.id   AF-A0A2S9Y8C4-F1
#
_cell.length_a   1.000
_cell.length_b   1.000
_cell.length_c   1.000
_cell.angle_alpha   90.00
_cell.angle_beta   90.00
_cell.angle_gamma   90.00
#
_symmetry.space_group_name_H-M   'P 1'
#
loop_
_entity.id
_entity.type
_entity.pdbx_description
1 polymer ?
#
loop_
_entity_poly.entity_id
_entity_poly.type
_entity_poly.pdbx_seq_one_letter_code
_entity_poly.pdbx_strand_id
1 'polypeptide(L)'
;MAASDLGFAIVSLMASQSLDQIRERTASPHAASFQLMTEDGWLIGPDPSALAAFTAGLPTSLATSVTTTQAQLQRNAHRWCTRFNTSMQARVRGYVALARACHYEYPWPVVAILGICAVVEGERRASVFGLLGDAAARLGSDGLARMSDRSKDMLRRTNRAIFADSVPTVIYALRCHNLTIGGQPELAQALLDAPLPPLMDETSRQLMRGLCAALRLADGPARFDALSQLTLEHFEREQRILSFNLGVRELESAPSRRGGSRRPTLLSRLLNTNSTNAPVIHRGRVRFEAQALPTGFDIKHHRARVDVFGRLYVSSVTGSQADYRVAVTHVEQEFGDGHPFGGSVTGQPRYPHGGAPRCGLELPSASR
;
A
#
# COMPACT_ATOMS: atom_id res chain seq x y z
N MET A 1 6.30 36.29 -11.55
CA MET A 1 6.69 35.44 -10.40
C MET A 1 5.51 35.38 -9.45
N ALA A 2 4.75 34.29 -9.50
CA ALA A 2 3.44 34.19 -8.87
C ALA A 2 3.57 33.70 -7.43
N ALA A 3 2.66 34.15 -6.57
CA ALA A 3 2.58 33.82 -5.14
C ALA A 3 2.48 32.31 -4.81
N SER A 4 2.38 31.42 -5.82
CA SER A 4 2.43 29.96 -5.68
C SER A 4 3.81 29.40 -5.35
N ASP A 5 4.89 30.10 -5.74
CA ASP A 5 6.26 29.60 -5.54
C ASP A 5 6.80 29.94 -4.13
N LEU A 6 6.24 31.00 -3.51
CA LEU A 6 6.61 31.41 -2.15
C LEU A 6 5.95 30.51 -1.07
N GLY A 7 4.76 29.97 -1.36
CA GLY A 7 4.07 29.02 -0.47
C GLY A 7 4.80 27.68 -0.33
N PHE A 8 5.47 27.22 -1.38
CA PHE A 8 6.27 25.97 -1.35
C PHE A 8 7.58 26.15 -0.56
N ALA A 9 8.17 27.35 -0.59
CA ALA A 9 9.36 27.71 0.18
C ALA A 9 9.05 27.92 1.68
N ILE A 10 7.89 28.48 2.01
CA ILE A 10 7.51 28.79 3.40
C ILE A 10 6.98 27.54 4.13
N VAL A 11 6.27 26.63 3.46
CA VAL A 11 5.88 25.32 4.03
C VAL A 11 7.11 24.41 4.22
N SER A 12 8.14 24.53 3.36
CA SER A 12 9.44 23.88 3.58
C SER A 12 10.21 24.44 4.78
N LEU A 13 9.94 25.69 5.19
CA LEU A 13 10.60 26.33 6.35
C LEU A 13 9.89 26.07 7.69
N MET A 14 8.57 25.82 7.69
CA MET A 14 7.80 25.60 8.93
C MET A 14 7.65 24.11 9.32
N ALA A 15 8.03 23.17 8.45
CA ALA A 15 8.23 21.74 8.78
C ALA A 15 9.60 21.46 9.46
N SER A 16 10.14 22.45 10.16
CA SER A 16 11.49 22.48 10.77
C SER A 16 11.53 21.97 12.21
N GLN A 17 10.50 21.26 12.69
CA GLN A 17 10.74 20.18 13.66
C GLN A 17 11.48 19.09 12.89
N SER A 18 12.80 19.12 13.00
CA SER A 18 13.65 19.27 11.82
C SER A 18 13.65 18.06 10.89
N LEU A 19 13.62 18.35 9.59
CA LEU A 19 14.11 17.46 8.55
C LEU A 19 15.44 16.80 8.96
N ASP A 20 16.28 17.50 9.72
CA ASP A 20 17.52 17.00 10.29
C ASP A 20 17.31 15.97 11.42
N GLN A 21 16.27 16.07 12.25
CA GLN A 21 15.88 15.03 13.22
C GLN A 21 15.29 13.79 12.54
N ILE A 22 14.56 13.97 11.44
CA ILE A 22 14.10 12.86 10.59
C ILE A 22 15.31 12.23 9.87
N ARG A 23 16.27 13.03 9.39
CA ARG A 23 17.54 12.59 8.78
C ARG A 23 18.46 11.89 9.77
N GLU A 24 18.58 12.37 11.01
CA GLU A 24 19.34 11.73 12.08
C GLU A 24 18.70 10.41 12.52
N ARG A 25 17.36 10.34 12.61
CA ARG A 25 16.64 9.08 12.84
C ARG A 25 16.78 8.09 11.68
N THR A 26 17.11 8.55 10.48
CA THR A 26 17.34 7.73 9.26
C THR A 26 18.80 7.44 8.95
N ALA A 27 19.75 7.99 9.70
CA ALA A 27 21.17 7.68 9.55
C ALA A 27 21.51 6.22 9.93
N SER A 28 20.56 5.48 10.52
CA SER A 28 20.72 4.05 10.75
C SER A 28 20.50 3.25 9.45
N PRO A 29 21.49 2.45 9.01
CA PRO A 29 21.35 1.58 7.83
C PRO A 29 20.28 0.48 7.95
N HIS A 30 19.59 0.41 9.09
CA HIS A 30 18.53 -0.56 9.39
C HIS A 30 17.16 0.09 9.69
N ALA A 31 17.02 1.42 9.56
CA ALA A 31 15.73 2.08 9.74
C ALA A 31 14.82 1.77 8.56
N ALA A 32 13.80 0.94 8.77
CA ALA A 32 12.80 0.67 7.74
C ALA A 32 11.97 1.94 7.47
N SER A 33 11.71 2.25 6.21
CA SER A 33 11.22 3.57 5.80
C SER A 33 9.85 3.93 6.37
N PHE A 34 9.05 2.94 6.78
CA PHE A 34 7.76 3.12 7.44
C PHE A 34 7.85 3.68 8.88
N GLN A 35 9.04 3.67 9.50
CA GLN A 35 9.25 4.25 10.83
C GLN A 35 9.23 5.79 10.82
N LEU A 36 9.22 6.38 9.62
CA LEU A 36 9.30 7.81 9.36
C LEU A 36 7.97 8.40 8.89
N MET A 37 6.91 7.60 8.86
CA MET A 37 5.59 8.01 8.37
C MET A 37 4.91 8.97 9.35
N THR A 38 5.32 10.23 9.30
CA THR A 38 4.53 11.36 9.81
C THR A 38 3.47 11.75 8.79
N GLU A 39 2.53 12.62 9.16
CA GLU A 39 1.43 13.06 8.28
C GLU A 39 1.93 13.62 6.94
N ASP A 40 3.16 14.13 6.93
CA ASP A 40 3.81 14.86 5.84
C ASP A 40 5.16 14.27 5.39
N GLY A 41 5.61 13.13 5.95
CA GLY A 41 6.95 12.58 5.64
C GLY A 41 7.15 12.24 4.15
N TRP A 42 6.06 12.01 3.42
CA TRP A 42 6.07 11.73 1.99
C TRP A 42 6.35 12.99 1.14
N LEU A 43 6.39 14.18 1.76
CA LEU A 43 6.87 15.44 1.15
C LEU A 43 8.36 15.44 0.87
N ILE A 44 9.13 14.55 1.50
CA ILE A 44 10.59 14.61 1.47
C ILE A 44 11.09 13.89 0.22
N GLY A 45 11.74 14.64 -0.67
CA GLY A 45 12.39 14.11 -1.86
C GLY A 45 13.66 13.34 -1.51
N PRO A 46 14.38 12.78 -2.49
CA PRO A 46 15.72 12.24 -2.24
C PRO A 46 16.62 13.28 -1.59
N ASP A 47 17.67 12.83 -0.89
CA ASP A 47 18.72 13.74 -0.43
C ASP A 47 19.29 14.54 -1.62
N PRO A 48 19.20 15.89 -1.62
CA PRO A 48 19.69 16.71 -2.70
C PRO A 48 21.17 16.50 -3.01
N SER A 49 22.00 16.23 -1.99
CA SER A 49 23.43 15.98 -2.15
C SER A 49 23.69 14.64 -2.85
N ALA A 50 22.97 13.59 -2.44
CA ALA A 50 23.04 12.29 -3.11
C ALA A 50 22.53 12.36 -4.56
N LEU A 51 21.44 13.09 -4.81
CA LEU A 51 20.90 13.27 -6.17
C LEU A 51 21.86 14.05 -7.06
N ALA A 52 22.50 15.10 -6.53
CA ALA A 52 23.51 15.86 -7.26
C ALA A 52 24.73 14.99 -7.61
N ALA A 53 25.22 14.19 -6.66
CA ALA A 53 26.33 13.26 -6.89
C ALA A 53 25.99 12.20 -7.95
N PHE A 54 24.77 11.64 -7.90
CA PHE A 54 24.29 10.69 -8.89
C PHE A 54 24.19 11.32 -10.29
N THR A 55 23.57 12.49 -10.40
CA THR A 55 23.32 13.14 -11.70
C THR A 55 24.58 13.71 -12.33
N ALA A 56 25.63 14.03 -11.56
CA ALA A 56 26.93 14.44 -12.08
C ALA A 56 27.62 13.35 -12.94
N GLY A 57 27.27 12.07 -12.73
CA GLY A 57 27.79 10.95 -13.53
C GLY A 57 27.02 10.65 -14.82
N LEU A 58 25.94 11.40 -15.11
CA LEU A 58 25.06 11.15 -16.27
C LEU A 58 25.31 12.18 -17.39
N PRO A 59 25.00 11.85 -18.66
CA PRO A 59 24.92 12.84 -19.73
C PRO A 59 23.97 14.00 -19.35
N THR A 60 24.34 15.23 -19.68
CA THR A 60 23.61 16.45 -19.25
C THR A 60 22.11 16.43 -19.55
N SER A 61 21.73 15.93 -20.73
CA SER A 61 20.32 15.79 -21.12
C SER A 61 19.59 14.81 -20.21
N LEU A 62 20.18 13.64 -19.93
CA LEU A 62 19.63 12.62 -19.05
C LEU A 62 19.56 13.11 -17.60
N ALA A 63 20.62 13.75 -17.09
CA ALA A 63 20.66 14.34 -15.75
C ALA A 63 19.51 15.34 -15.53
N THR A 64 19.27 16.21 -16.52
CA THR A 64 18.17 17.18 -16.50
C THR A 64 16.80 16.49 -16.48
N SER A 65 16.63 15.47 -17.31
CA SER A 65 15.40 14.67 -17.37
C SER A 65 15.13 13.89 -16.09
N VAL A 66 16.16 13.32 -15.45
CA VAL A 66 16.05 12.61 -14.17
C VAL A 66 15.57 13.56 -13.09
N THR A 67 16.26 14.68 -12.88
CA THR A 67 15.90 15.67 -11.85
C THR A 67 14.47 16.20 -12.03
N THR A 68 14.12 16.55 -13.28
CA THR A 68 12.77 17.05 -13.60
C THR A 68 11.69 16.00 -13.35
N THR A 69 11.92 14.77 -13.80
CA THR A 69 10.95 13.67 -13.68
C THR A 69 10.80 13.23 -12.22
N GLN A 70 11.89 13.19 -11.45
CA GLN A 70 11.85 12.84 -10.03
C GLN A 70 11.06 13.89 -9.23
N ALA A 71 11.28 15.17 -9.49
CA ALA A 71 10.51 16.25 -8.86
C ALA A 71 9.01 16.17 -9.25
N GLN A 72 8.71 15.81 -10.50
CA GLN A 72 7.32 15.61 -10.94
C GLN A 72 6.67 14.40 -10.25
N LEU A 73 7.39 13.28 -10.16
CA LEU A 73 6.91 12.07 -9.47
C LEU A 73 6.59 12.34 -8.01
N GLN A 74 7.45 13.07 -7.31
CA GLN A 74 7.22 13.49 -5.93
C GLN A 74 5.99 14.39 -5.80
N ARG A 75 5.81 15.38 -6.69
CA ARG A 75 4.60 16.23 -6.69
C ARG A 75 3.33 15.44 -7.00
N ASN A 76 3.42 14.42 -7.84
CA ASN A 76 2.27 13.58 -8.20
C ASN A 76 1.88 12.65 -7.04
N ALA A 77 2.86 11.97 -6.45
CA ALA A 77 2.69 11.19 -5.23
C ALA A 77 2.11 12.06 -4.11
N HIS A 78 2.59 13.31 -3.98
CA HIS A 78 2.06 14.29 -3.05
C HIS A 78 0.58 14.50 -3.25
N ARG A 79 0.22 14.93 -4.46
CA ARG A 79 -1.16 15.28 -4.77
C ARG A 79 -2.09 14.09 -4.56
N TRP A 80 -1.61 12.88 -4.85
CA TRP A 80 -2.36 11.65 -4.63
C TRP A 80 -2.60 11.38 -3.15
N CYS A 81 -1.55 11.41 -2.33
CA CYS A 81 -1.65 11.19 -0.88
C CYS A 81 -2.52 12.25 -0.20
N THR A 82 -2.32 13.54 -0.50
CA THR A 82 -3.14 14.63 0.05
C THR A 82 -4.62 14.47 -0.33
N ARG A 83 -4.91 14.04 -1.56
CA ARG A 83 -6.30 13.87 -2.03
C ARG A 83 -6.99 12.65 -1.43
N PHE A 84 -6.29 11.52 -1.37
CA PHE A 84 -6.93 10.23 -1.11
C PHE A 84 -6.63 9.65 0.28
N ASN A 85 -5.57 10.08 0.97
CA ASN A 85 -5.20 9.52 2.28
C ASN A 85 -5.89 10.22 3.48
N THR A 86 -7.08 10.79 3.28
CA THR A 86 -7.83 11.57 4.28
C THR A 86 -8.86 10.74 5.04
N SER A 87 -9.39 9.70 4.39
CA SER A 87 -10.37 8.78 4.98
C SER A 87 -10.29 7.42 4.30
N MET A 88 -10.91 6.40 4.90
CA MET A 88 -10.97 5.06 4.30
C MET A 88 -11.67 5.06 2.93
N GLN A 89 -12.79 5.78 2.80
CA GLN A 89 -13.49 5.93 1.51
C GLN A 89 -12.63 6.66 0.46
N ALA A 90 -11.94 7.73 0.86
CA ALA A 90 -11.03 8.43 -0.03
C ALA A 90 -9.88 7.52 -0.50
N ARG A 91 -9.36 6.65 0.39
CA ARG A 91 -8.32 5.68 0.03
C ARG A 91 -8.83 4.63 -0.94
N VAL A 92 -10.05 4.10 -0.74
CA VAL A 92 -10.67 3.18 -1.71
C VAL A 92 -10.77 3.83 -3.10
N ARG A 93 -11.24 5.09 -3.18
CA ARG A 93 -11.25 5.83 -4.46
C ARG A 93 -9.84 6.01 -5.04
N GLY A 94 -8.85 6.26 -4.19
CA GLY A 94 -7.45 6.31 -4.59
C GLY A 94 -6.93 4.99 -5.17
N TYR A 95 -7.27 3.85 -4.56
CA TYR A 95 -6.93 2.53 -5.10
C TYR A 95 -7.66 2.22 -6.40
N VAL A 96 -8.94 2.58 -6.54
CA VAL A 96 -9.68 2.44 -7.80
C VAL A 96 -9.02 3.26 -8.91
N ALA A 97 -8.71 4.52 -8.64
CA ALA A 97 -8.02 5.39 -9.60
C ALA A 97 -6.65 4.82 -10.00
N LEU A 98 -5.92 4.23 -9.05
CA LEU A 98 -4.62 3.62 -9.32
C LEU A 98 -4.75 2.31 -10.13
N ALA A 99 -5.76 1.50 -9.80
CA ALA A 99 -6.09 0.29 -10.56
C ALA A 99 -6.42 0.63 -12.01
N ARG A 100 -7.27 1.64 -12.24
CA ARG A 100 -7.58 2.14 -13.59
C ARG A 100 -6.35 2.66 -14.31
N ALA A 101 -5.47 3.38 -13.60
CA ALA A 101 -4.24 3.90 -14.19
C ALA A 101 -3.30 2.80 -14.72
N CYS A 102 -3.32 1.61 -14.09
CA CYS A 102 -2.61 0.42 -14.58
C CYS A 102 -3.52 -0.56 -15.34
N HIS A 103 -4.71 -0.15 -15.78
CA HIS A 103 -5.70 -0.98 -16.49
C HIS A 103 -6.05 -2.29 -15.77
N TYR A 104 -6.04 -2.27 -14.45
CA TYR A 104 -6.23 -3.43 -13.58
C TYR A 104 -5.20 -4.56 -13.79
N GLU A 105 -4.11 -4.33 -14.50
CA GLU A 105 -3.07 -5.35 -14.73
C GLU A 105 -2.36 -5.72 -13.42
N TYR A 106 -2.11 -4.75 -12.54
CA TYR A 106 -1.49 -5.02 -11.24
C TYR A 106 -2.55 -5.34 -10.17
N PRO A 107 -2.56 -6.55 -9.56
CA PRO A 107 -3.63 -6.97 -8.63
C PRO A 107 -3.70 -6.23 -7.30
N TRP A 108 -2.58 -5.68 -6.85
CA TRP A 108 -2.44 -5.11 -5.51
C TRP A 108 -3.52 -4.07 -5.13
N PRO A 109 -3.89 -3.07 -5.94
CA PRO A 109 -4.93 -2.11 -5.56
C PRO A 109 -6.29 -2.76 -5.31
N VAL A 110 -6.67 -3.78 -6.09
CA VAL A 110 -7.92 -4.54 -5.92
C VAL A 110 -7.87 -5.33 -4.61
N VAL A 111 -6.75 -6.01 -4.34
CA VAL A 111 -6.54 -6.73 -3.07
C VAL A 111 -6.60 -5.79 -1.88
N ALA A 112 -6.02 -4.59 -1.97
CA ALA A 112 -6.07 -3.58 -0.91
C ALA A 112 -7.51 -3.10 -0.62
N ILE A 113 -8.32 -2.89 -1.67
CA ILE A 113 -9.74 -2.54 -1.52
C ILE A 113 -10.51 -3.66 -0.82
N LEU A 114 -10.35 -4.90 -1.27
CA LEU A 114 -11.02 -6.06 -0.66
C LEU A 114 -10.56 -6.29 0.79
N GLY A 115 -9.28 -6.05 1.10
CA GLY A 115 -8.76 -6.07 2.46
C GLY A 115 -9.44 -5.04 3.37
N ILE A 116 -9.64 -3.81 2.88
CA ILE A 116 -10.42 -2.78 3.59
C ILE A 116 -11.86 -3.25 3.83
N CYS A 117 -12.53 -3.77 2.80
CA CYS A 117 -13.90 -4.27 2.91
C CYS A 117 -14.02 -5.40 3.96
N ALA A 118 -13.07 -6.33 3.98
CA ALA A 118 -13.04 -7.43 4.93
C ALA A 118 -12.92 -6.95 6.39
N VAL A 119 -12.12 -5.91 6.63
CA VAL A 119 -12.01 -5.27 7.95
C VAL A 119 -13.32 -4.60 8.35
N VAL A 120 -13.93 -3.81 7.45
CA VAL A 120 -15.19 -3.10 7.71
C VAL A 120 -16.35 -4.07 7.97
N GLU A 121 -16.47 -5.13 7.17
CA GLU A 121 -17.49 -6.16 7.35
C GLU A 121 -17.28 -6.94 8.67
N GLY A 122 -16.02 -7.18 9.04
CA GLY A 122 -15.66 -7.72 10.37
C GLY A 122 -16.14 -6.84 11.52
N GLU A 123 -15.90 -5.53 11.44
CA GLU A 123 -16.38 -4.56 12.44
C GLU A 123 -17.91 -4.53 12.52
N ARG A 124 -18.59 -4.52 11.36
CA ARG A 124 -20.05 -4.53 11.28
C ARG A 124 -20.63 -5.79 11.93
N ARG A 125 -20.13 -6.98 11.59
CA ARG A 125 -20.61 -8.23 12.21
C ARG A 125 -20.36 -8.27 13.71
N ALA A 126 -19.19 -7.83 14.17
CA ALA A 126 -18.88 -7.76 15.61
C ALA A 126 -19.83 -6.82 16.37
N SER A 127 -20.25 -5.70 15.75
CA SER A 127 -21.23 -4.78 16.32
C SER A 127 -22.66 -5.32 16.33
N VAL A 128 -23.08 -6.01 15.26
CA VAL A 128 -24.46 -6.52 15.09
C VAL A 128 -24.72 -7.76 15.94
N PHE A 129 -23.75 -8.66 16.07
CA PHE A 129 -23.91 -9.93 16.79
C PHE A 129 -23.54 -9.84 18.28
N GLY A 130 -23.46 -8.65 18.86
CA GLY A 130 -23.41 -8.50 20.32
C GLY A 130 -22.22 -9.19 20.99
N LEU A 131 -21.11 -9.46 20.29
CA LEU A 131 -19.86 -9.93 20.92
C LEU A 131 -19.24 -8.85 21.83
N LEU A 132 -19.72 -7.61 21.73
CA LEU A 132 -19.54 -6.56 22.72
C LEU A 132 -20.43 -6.75 23.96
N GLY A 133 -21.55 -7.48 23.90
CA GLY A 133 -22.50 -7.68 25.00
C GLY A 133 -22.02 -8.66 26.07
N ASP A 134 -21.64 -9.89 25.69
CA ASP A 134 -21.20 -10.91 26.67
C ASP A 134 -19.82 -10.63 27.26
N ALA A 135 -18.94 -10.00 26.47
CA ALA A 135 -17.67 -9.48 26.98
C ALA A 135 -17.89 -8.22 27.85
N ALA A 136 -18.84 -7.33 27.51
CA ALA A 136 -19.15 -6.13 28.32
C ALA A 136 -19.74 -6.49 29.67
N ALA A 137 -20.50 -7.57 29.75
CA ALA A 137 -21.00 -8.11 31.01
C ALA A 137 -19.87 -8.52 31.97
N ARG A 138 -18.67 -8.87 31.46
CA ARG A 138 -17.53 -9.35 32.28
C ARG A 138 -16.41 -8.33 32.50
N LEU A 139 -16.30 -7.28 31.67
CA LEU A 139 -15.18 -6.33 31.68
C LEU A 139 -15.60 -4.87 31.98
N GLY A 140 -16.90 -4.60 32.07
CA GLY A 140 -17.45 -3.24 32.09
C GLY A 140 -17.43 -2.60 30.71
N SER A 141 -18.49 -1.85 30.36
CA SER A 141 -18.69 -1.19 29.07
C SER A 141 -17.50 -0.32 28.64
N ASP A 142 -16.88 0.37 29.61
CA ASP A 142 -15.85 1.38 29.36
C ASP A 142 -14.49 0.77 29.02
N GLY A 143 -14.22 -0.46 29.47
CA GLY A 143 -13.00 -1.20 29.15
C GLY A 143 -13.02 -1.70 27.71
N LEU A 144 -14.17 -2.19 27.24
CA LEU A 144 -14.34 -2.68 25.87
C LEU A 144 -14.48 -1.58 24.84
N ALA A 145 -15.15 -0.47 25.17
CA ALA A 145 -15.19 0.71 24.31
C ALA A 145 -13.76 1.21 24.03
N ARG A 146 -12.97 1.46 25.09
CA ARG A 146 -11.57 1.92 24.96
C ARG A 146 -10.68 0.95 24.17
N MET A 147 -10.96 -0.35 24.20
CA MET A 147 -10.19 -1.36 23.48
C MET A 147 -10.61 -1.52 22.01
N SER A 148 -11.91 -1.47 21.72
CA SER A 148 -12.44 -1.35 20.37
C SER A 148 -11.85 -0.11 19.69
N ASP A 149 -11.81 1.02 20.41
CA ASP A 149 -11.27 2.28 19.89
C ASP A 149 -9.77 2.18 19.59
N ARG A 150 -8.97 1.55 20.46
CA ARG A 150 -7.54 1.33 20.21
C ARG A 150 -7.28 0.41 19.01
N SER A 151 -8.09 -0.63 18.82
CA SER A 151 -7.92 -1.57 17.70
C SER A 151 -8.30 -0.90 16.38
N LYS A 152 -9.41 -0.16 16.36
CA LYS A 152 -9.85 0.65 15.22
C LYS A 152 -8.83 1.72 14.86
N ASP A 153 -8.28 2.41 15.85
CA ASP A 153 -7.25 3.42 15.66
C ASP A 153 -5.96 2.83 15.08
N MET A 154 -5.49 1.69 15.59
CA MET A 154 -4.34 0.97 15.04
C MET A 154 -4.55 0.55 13.58
N LEU A 155 -5.72 0.01 13.24
CA LEU A 155 -6.06 -0.40 11.87
C LEU A 155 -6.13 0.81 10.93
N ARG A 156 -6.71 1.93 11.39
CA ARG A 156 -6.74 3.19 10.63
C ARG A 156 -5.34 3.74 10.38
N ARG A 157 -4.47 3.76 11.40
CA ARG A 157 -3.07 4.17 11.28
C ARG A 157 -2.30 3.27 10.33
N THR A 158 -2.48 1.96 10.43
CA THR A 158 -1.84 0.98 9.54
C THR A 158 -2.29 1.16 8.10
N ASN A 159 -3.59 1.29 7.85
CA ASN A 159 -4.12 1.48 6.51
C ASN A 159 -3.69 2.82 5.88
N ARG A 160 -3.61 3.89 6.69
CA ARG A 160 -3.06 5.19 6.28
C ARG A 160 -1.58 5.09 5.90
N ALA A 161 -0.80 4.36 6.70
CA ALA A 161 0.62 4.12 6.47
C ALA A 161 0.86 3.28 5.20
N ILE A 162 0.17 2.14 5.06
CA ILE A 162 0.22 1.33 3.83
C ILE A 162 -0.06 2.18 2.59
N PHE A 163 -1.14 2.98 2.61
CA PHE A 163 -1.49 3.83 1.47
C PHE A 163 -0.36 4.82 1.13
N ALA A 164 0.21 5.48 2.13
CA ALA A 164 1.27 6.46 1.95
C ALA A 164 2.62 5.86 1.53
N ASP A 165 2.86 4.57 1.76
CA ASP A 165 4.09 3.86 1.40
C ASP A 165 3.98 3.26 -0.01
N SER A 166 2.90 2.51 -0.22
CA SER A 166 2.70 1.69 -1.41
C SER A 166 2.32 2.50 -2.64
N VAL A 167 1.48 3.53 -2.49
CA VAL A 167 1.00 4.31 -3.64
C VAL A 167 2.13 5.06 -4.35
N PRO A 168 3.02 5.80 -3.65
CA PRO A 168 4.17 6.43 -4.29
C PRO A 168 5.06 5.41 -5.02
N THR A 169 5.31 4.24 -4.41
CA THR A 169 6.08 3.15 -5.01
C THR A 169 5.46 2.70 -6.34
N VAL A 170 4.15 2.47 -6.38
CA VAL A 170 3.44 2.05 -7.60
C VAL A 170 3.43 3.16 -8.65
N ILE A 171 3.14 4.42 -8.28
CA ILE A 171 3.16 5.55 -9.22
C ILE A 171 4.53 5.68 -9.91
N TYR A 172 5.60 5.53 -9.13
CA TYR A 172 6.98 5.63 -9.63
C TYR A 172 7.27 4.48 -10.62
N ALA A 173 6.89 3.26 -10.27
CA ALA A 173 7.04 2.08 -11.14
C ALA A 173 6.27 2.23 -12.46
N LEU A 174 5.01 2.66 -12.41
CA LEU A 174 4.17 2.88 -13.59
C LEU A 174 4.76 3.95 -14.51
N ARG A 175 5.36 5.00 -13.95
CA ARG A 175 6.07 6.01 -14.75
C ARG A 175 7.29 5.42 -15.45
N CYS A 176 8.09 4.61 -14.76
CA CYS A 176 9.26 3.96 -15.35
C CYS A 176 8.86 2.96 -16.46
N HIS A 177 7.79 2.20 -16.24
CA HIS A 177 7.18 1.36 -17.28
C HIS A 177 6.77 2.17 -18.51
N ASN A 178 6.02 3.25 -18.30
CA ASN A 178 5.56 4.14 -19.37
C ASN A 178 6.70 4.80 -20.16
N LEU A 179 7.78 5.20 -19.48
CA LEU A 179 8.97 5.72 -20.14
C LEU A 179 9.65 4.65 -20.99
N THR A 180 9.75 3.42 -20.48
CA THR A 180 10.35 2.29 -21.21
C THR A 180 9.59 2.01 -22.51
N ILE A 181 8.28 1.79 -22.43
CA ILE A 181 7.44 1.51 -23.62
C ILE A 181 7.25 2.74 -24.51
N GLY A 182 7.55 3.94 -23.99
CA GLY A 182 7.54 5.21 -24.70
C GLY A 182 8.85 5.54 -25.41
N GLY A 183 9.82 4.60 -25.44
CA GLY A 183 11.10 4.79 -26.13
C GLY A 183 12.16 5.55 -25.31
N GLN A 184 11.98 5.69 -24.00
CA GLN A 184 12.93 6.30 -23.08
C GLN A 184 13.41 5.32 -21.99
N PRO A 185 13.96 4.14 -22.36
CA PRO A 185 14.38 3.11 -21.40
C PRO A 185 15.55 3.57 -20.53
N GLU A 186 16.46 4.40 -21.07
CA GLU A 186 17.61 4.94 -20.32
C GLU A 186 17.16 5.85 -19.18
N LEU A 187 16.17 6.73 -19.43
CA LEU A 187 15.58 7.56 -18.39
C LEU A 187 14.84 6.72 -17.34
N ALA A 188 14.10 5.69 -17.76
CA ALA A 188 13.43 4.79 -16.83
C ALA A 188 14.43 4.09 -15.90
N GLN A 189 15.53 3.57 -16.46
CA GLN A 189 16.57 2.91 -15.69
C GLN A 189 17.28 3.87 -14.74
N ALA A 190 17.67 5.06 -15.23
CA ALA A 190 18.30 6.09 -14.41
C ALA A 190 17.40 6.53 -13.24
N LEU A 191 16.08 6.60 -13.42
CA LEU A 191 15.14 6.89 -12.32
C LEU A 191 15.05 5.75 -11.30
N LEU A 192 15.10 4.49 -11.73
CA LEU A 192 15.09 3.33 -10.81
C LEU A 192 16.39 3.21 -10.00
N ASP A 193 17.50 3.68 -10.58
CA ASP A 193 18.82 3.66 -9.95
C ASP A 193 19.11 4.91 -9.11
N ALA A 194 18.33 5.98 -9.30
CA ALA A 194 18.47 7.22 -8.57
C ALA A 194 18.34 7.01 -7.04
N PRO A 195 18.95 7.91 -6.24
CA PRO A 195 18.74 7.94 -4.81
C PRO A 195 17.25 7.99 -4.45
N LEU A 196 16.86 7.16 -3.48
CA LEU A 196 15.47 7.06 -3.05
C LEU A 196 15.09 8.20 -2.12
N PRO A 197 13.82 8.65 -2.14
CA PRO A 197 13.26 9.45 -1.06
C PRO A 197 13.38 8.73 0.31
N PRO A 198 13.49 9.44 1.44
CA PRO A 198 13.65 8.82 2.77
C PRO A 198 12.54 7.84 3.18
N LEU A 199 11.33 7.99 2.64
CA LEU A 199 10.22 7.05 2.87
C LEU A 199 10.24 5.80 1.97
N MET A 200 11.21 5.69 1.07
CA MET A 200 11.42 4.52 0.23
C MET A 200 12.76 3.88 0.57
N ASP A 201 12.77 2.57 0.64
CA ASP A 201 13.98 1.78 0.86
C ASP A 201 14.24 0.83 -0.31
N GLU A 202 15.28 0.00 -0.21
CA GLU A 202 15.62 -0.93 -1.29
C GLU A 202 14.50 -1.93 -1.58
N THR A 203 13.64 -2.27 -0.61
CA THR A 203 12.46 -3.11 -0.89
C THR A 203 11.48 -2.35 -1.78
N SER A 204 11.27 -1.05 -1.56
CA SER A 204 10.49 -0.20 -2.48
C SER A 204 11.10 -0.22 -3.88
N ARG A 205 12.43 -0.08 -4.02
CA ARG A 205 13.11 -0.13 -5.32
C ARG A 205 12.96 -1.47 -6.02
N GLN A 206 13.08 -2.57 -5.29
CA GLN A 206 12.86 -3.92 -5.81
C GLN A 206 11.43 -4.09 -6.31
N LEU A 207 10.43 -3.62 -5.55
CA LEU A 207 9.03 -3.62 -6.00
C LEU A 207 8.83 -2.77 -7.25
N MET A 208 9.46 -1.58 -7.32
CA MET A 208 9.40 -0.72 -8.52
C MET A 208 9.97 -1.41 -9.76
N ARG A 209 11.16 -2.02 -9.63
CA ARG A 209 11.81 -2.76 -10.71
C ARG A 209 11.00 -3.99 -11.12
N GLY A 210 10.52 -4.76 -10.16
CA GLY A 210 9.68 -5.94 -10.38
C GLY A 210 8.39 -5.59 -11.11
N LEU A 211 7.69 -4.53 -10.69
CA LEU A 211 6.45 -4.08 -11.34
C LEU A 211 6.72 -3.59 -12.77
N CYS A 212 7.75 -2.77 -12.96
CA CYS A 212 8.16 -2.32 -14.29
C CYS A 212 8.51 -3.50 -15.21
N ALA A 213 9.25 -4.50 -14.70
CA ALA A 213 9.62 -5.68 -15.47
C ALA A 213 8.42 -6.56 -15.82
N ALA A 214 7.58 -6.86 -14.84
CA ALA A 214 6.41 -7.74 -15.00
C ALA A 214 5.39 -7.13 -15.98
N LEU A 215 5.12 -5.82 -15.92
CA LEU A 215 4.20 -5.15 -16.84
C LEU A 215 4.64 -5.20 -18.32
N ARG A 216 5.93 -5.44 -18.59
CA ARG A 216 6.46 -5.57 -19.96
C ARG A 216 6.34 -6.99 -20.52
N LEU A 217 5.99 -7.98 -19.70
CA LEU A 217 5.79 -9.35 -20.17
C LEU A 217 4.65 -9.36 -21.21
N ALA A 218 4.98 -9.80 -22.42
CA ALA A 218 4.04 -9.82 -23.55
C ALA A 218 2.96 -10.89 -23.35
N ASP A 219 3.34 -12.04 -22.80
CA ASP A 219 2.43 -13.12 -22.48
C ASP A 219 1.55 -12.75 -21.29
N GLY A 220 0.24 -12.71 -21.53
CA GLY A 220 -0.76 -12.27 -20.54
C GLY A 220 -0.80 -13.16 -19.28
N PRO A 221 -0.86 -14.49 -19.41
CA PRO A 221 -0.76 -15.40 -18.27
C PRO A 221 0.54 -15.23 -17.47
N ALA A 222 1.71 -15.27 -18.12
CA ALA A 222 2.98 -15.06 -17.41
C ALA A 222 3.07 -13.69 -16.75
N ARG A 223 2.52 -12.65 -17.38
CA ARG A 223 2.39 -11.31 -16.78
C ARG A 223 1.54 -11.34 -15.52
N PHE A 224 0.36 -11.95 -15.60
CA PHE A 224 -0.55 -12.07 -14.46
C PHE A 224 0.09 -12.84 -13.30
N ASP A 225 0.77 -13.95 -13.57
CA ASP A 225 1.45 -14.74 -12.56
C ASP A 225 2.58 -13.94 -11.88
N ALA A 226 3.41 -13.25 -12.67
CA ALA A 226 4.47 -12.38 -12.16
C ALA A 226 3.92 -11.23 -11.30
N LEU A 227 2.84 -10.57 -11.73
CA LEU A 227 2.19 -9.48 -10.99
C LEU A 227 1.46 -9.98 -9.74
N SER A 228 0.95 -11.22 -9.75
CA SER A 228 0.33 -11.87 -8.60
C SER A 228 1.37 -12.22 -7.54
N GLN A 229 2.52 -12.74 -7.95
CA GLN A 229 3.66 -12.98 -7.07
C GLN A 229 4.20 -11.67 -6.48
N LEU A 230 4.32 -10.62 -7.30
CA LEU A 230 4.73 -9.31 -6.83
C LEU A 230 3.73 -8.69 -5.84
N THR A 231 2.43 -8.99 -5.98
CA THR A 231 1.42 -8.59 -5.01
C THR A 231 1.66 -9.24 -3.63
N LEU A 232 2.15 -10.49 -3.58
CA LEU A 232 2.52 -11.15 -2.32
C LEU A 232 3.73 -10.49 -1.67
N GLU A 233 4.75 -10.13 -2.45
CA GLU A 233 5.93 -9.42 -1.95
C GLU A 233 5.56 -8.02 -1.43
N HIS A 234 4.68 -7.32 -2.15
CA HIS A 234 4.15 -6.04 -1.71
C HIS A 234 3.33 -6.20 -0.42
N PHE A 235 2.52 -7.23 -0.32
CA PHE A 235 1.77 -7.56 0.90
C PHE A 235 2.70 -7.86 2.09
N GLU A 236 3.81 -8.57 1.89
CA GLU A 236 4.81 -8.79 2.94
C GLU A 236 5.33 -7.46 3.50
N ARG A 237 5.64 -6.51 2.62
CA ARG A 237 6.06 -5.16 3.02
C ARG A 237 4.99 -4.47 3.87
N GLU A 238 3.73 -4.54 3.48
CA GLU A 238 2.61 -4.02 4.29
C GLU A 238 2.53 -4.66 5.68
N GLN A 239 2.83 -5.97 5.78
CA GLN A 239 2.86 -6.68 7.06
C GLN A 239 4.04 -6.22 7.95
N ARG A 240 5.10 -5.61 7.40
CA ARG A 240 6.15 -4.96 8.20
C ARG A 240 5.65 -3.65 8.83
N ILE A 241 4.88 -2.86 8.08
CA ILE A 241 4.18 -1.67 8.60
C ILE A 241 3.25 -2.05 9.75
N LEU A 242 2.48 -3.14 9.60
CA LEU A 242 1.65 -3.65 10.68
C LEU A 242 2.48 -4.10 11.90
N SER A 243 3.63 -4.77 11.70
CA SER A 243 4.53 -5.18 12.80
C SER A 243 4.95 -3.97 13.64
N PHE A 244 5.35 -2.90 12.96
CA PHE A 244 5.74 -1.65 13.59
C PHE A 244 4.61 -1.04 14.42
N ASN A 245 3.41 -0.95 13.86
CA ASN A 245 2.25 -0.39 14.56
C ASN A 245 1.75 -1.29 15.72
N LEU A 246 2.01 -2.59 15.65
CA LEU A 246 1.79 -3.53 16.75
C LEU A 246 2.84 -3.37 17.88
N GLY A 247 3.88 -2.56 17.68
CA GLY A 247 4.99 -2.40 18.61
C GLY A 247 5.89 -3.64 18.69
N VAL A 248 5.82 -4.52 17.67
CA VAL A 248 6.75 -5.63 17.53
C VAL A 248 8.05 -5.04 17.02
N ARG A 249 9.01 -4.81 17.93
CA ARG A 249 10.39 -4.56 17.50
C ARG A 249 10.88 -5.81 16.80
N GLU A 250 11.43 -5.67 15.60
CA GLU A 250 12.17 -6.73 14.92
C GLU A 250 13.33 -7.14 15.83
N LEU A 251 13.07 -8.10 16.70
CA LEU A 251 14.05 -8.77 17.54
C LEU A 251 13.84 -10.26 17.29
N GLU A 252 14.71 -10.79 16.43
CA GLU A 252 15.33 -12.11 16.53
C GLU A 252 14.36 -13.31 16.37
N SER A 253 14.44 -14.16 15.34
CA SER A 253 15.54 -15.12 15.13
C SER A 253 16.28 -15.56 16.40
N ALA A 254 15.55 -15.86 17.48
CA ALA A 254 16.07 -16.67 18.57
C ALA A 254 15.01 -17.71 19.02
N PRO A 255 15.34 -19.01 19.09
CA PRO A 255 14.47 -19.99 19.70
C PRO A 255 14.35 -19.68 21.20
N SER A 256 13.12 -19.84 21.69
CA SER A 256 12.67 -19.51 23.04
C SER A 256 13.69 -19.82 24.14
N ARG A 257 14.04 -18.81 24.95
CA ARG A 257 14.53 -19.04 26.33
C ARG A 257 13.45 -18.70 27.34
N ARG A 258 13.16 -19.70 28.17
CA ARG A 258 12.20 -19.75 29.28
C ARG A 258 12.35 -18.57 30.24
N GLY A 259 11.21 -18.14 30.79
CA GLY A 259 11.16 -17.51 32.12
C GLY A 259 10.52 -16.13 32.14
N GLY A 260 9.24 -16.06 32.51
CA GLY A 260 8.57 -14.81 32.84
C GLY A 260 7.11 -14.82 32.43
N SER A 261 6.24 -15.24 33.34
CA SER A 261 4.78 -15.16 33.18
C SER A 261 4.32 -13.70 33.11
N ARG A 262 4.40 -13.08 31.93
CA ARG A 262 3.54 -11.94 31.62
C ARG A 262 2.20 -12.50 31.18
N ARG A 263 1.19 -12.36 32.04
CA ARG A 263 -0.19 -12.69 31.71
C ARG A 263 -0.51 -12.09 30.32
N PRO A 264 -1.09 -12.86 29.38
CA PRO A 264 -1.45 -12.34 28.07
C PRO A 264 -2.34 -11.10 28.28
N THR A 265 -1.91 -9.96 27.73
CA THR A 265 -2.71 -8.73 27.78
C THR A 265 -4.06 -9.00 27.12
N LEU A 266 -5.13 -8.37 27.57
CA LEU A 266 -6.47 -8.60 27.01
C LEU A 266 -6.52 -8.35 25.48
N LEU A 267 -5.63 -7.47 24.98
CA LEU A 267 -5.35 -7.25 23.56
C LEU A 267 -4.85 -8.52 22.87
N SER A 268 -3.92 -9.29 23.47
CA SER A 268 -3.45 -10.57 22.92
C SER A 268 -4.53 -11.67 22.92
N ARG A 269 -5.51 -11.61 23.83
CA ARG A 269 -6.65 -12.54 23.82
C ARG A 269 -7.70 -12.19 22.77
N LEU A 270 -7.91 -10.91 22.47
CA LEU A 270 -8.82 -10.46 21.41
C LEU A 270 -8.19 -10.53 20.01
N LEU A 271 -6.86 -10.46 19.93
CA LEU A 271 -6.12 -10.70 18.69
C LEU A 271 -5.90 -12.19 18.41
N ASN A 272 -6.05 -13.06 19.42
CA ASN A 272 -6.19 -14.51 19.25
C ASN A 272 -7.64 -14.84 18.84
N THR A 273 -8.05 -14.37 17.67
CA THR A 273 -9.26 -14.88 17.02
C THR A 273 -8.93 -16.23 16.38
N ASN A 274 -9.85 -17.20 16.46
CA ASN A 274 -9.69 -18.48 15.76
C ASN A 274 -10.01 -18.36 14.25
N SER A 275 -10.39 -17.17 13.80
CA SER A 275 -10.76 -16.89 12.41
C SER A 275 -10.54 -15.43 12.04
N THR A 276 -10.45 -15.15 10.74
CA THR A 276 -10.50 -13.79 10.17
C THR A 276 -11.49 -13.75 9.01
N ASN A 277 -12.16 -12.62 8.78
CA ASN A 277 -12.95 -12.44 7.56
C ASN A 277 -12.01 -12.14 6.40
N ALA A 278 -12.11 -12.90 5.30
CA ALA A 278 -11.28 -12.73 4.13
C ALA A 278 -12.12 -12.78 2.84
N PRO A 279 -11.68 -12.13 1.75
CA PRO A 279 -12.34 -12.24 0.47
C PRO A 279 -12.21 -13.66 -0.09
N VAL A 280 -13.30 -14.17 -0.63
CA VAL A 280 -13.33 -15.43 -1.39
C VAL A 280 -14.13 -15.22 -2.67
N ILE A 281 -13.68 -15.86 -3.75
CA ILE A 281 -14.48 -15.94 -4.98
C ILE A 281 -15.30 -17.23 -4.92
N HIS A 282 -16.62 -17.08 -4.80
CA HIS A 282 -17.54 -18.21 -4.74
C HIS A 282 -18.62 -18.04 -5.81
N ARG A 283 -18.70 -19.02 -6.73
CA ARG A 283 -19.70 -19.04 -7.83
C ARG A 283 -19.75 -17.71 -8.61
N GLY A 284 -18.58 -17.17 -8.97
CA GLY A 284 -18.46 -15.94 -9.75
C GLY A 284 -18.81 -14.66 -9.00
N ARG A 285 -18.76 -14.66 -7.66
CA ARG A 285 -19.00 -13.47 -6.82
C ARG A 285 -17.98 -13.36 -5.70
N VAL A 286 -17.62 -12.12 -5.35
CA VAL A 286 -16.84 -11.83 -4.14
C VAL A 286 -17.74 -12.01 -2.91
N ARG A 287 -17.25 -12.73 -1.89
CA ARG A 287 -17.87 -12.83 -0.57
C ARG A 287 -16.82 -12.63 0.51
N PHE A 288 -17.27 -12.21 1.69
CA PHE A 288 -16.43 -12.12 2.88
C PHE A 288 -16.86 -13.19 3.88
N GLU A 289 -16.01 -14.21 4.02
CA GLU A 289 -16.29 -15.40 4.82
C GLU A 289 -15.27 -15.52 5.96
N ALA A 290 -15.71 -16.07 7.09
CA ALA A 290 -14.84 -16.32 8.23
C ALA A 290 -13.94 -17.52 7.91
N GLN A 291 -12.64 -17.28 7.80
CA GLN A 291 -11.61 -18.27 7.51
C GLN A 291 -10.88 -18.62 8.79
N ALA A 292 -10.79 -19.90 9.12
CA ALA A 292 -10.11 -20.36 10.32
C ALA A 292 -8.61 -20.02 10.27
N LEU A 293 -8.09 -19.54 11.40
CA LEU A 293 -6.65 -19.36 11.59
C LEU A 293 -6.03 -20.67 12.12
N PRO A 294 -4.79 -21.00 11.73
CA PRO A 294 -4.12 -22.18 12.26
C PRO A 294 -4.06 -22.17 13.80
N THR A 295 -4.13 -23.35 14.42
CA THR A 295 -3.95 -23.49 15.86
C THR A 295 -2.60 -22.89 16.28
N GLY A 296 -2.62 -21.98 17.26
CA GLY A 296 -1.41 -21.30 17.74
C GLY A 296 -0.96 -20.12 16.87
N PHE A 297 -1.77 -19.66 15.91
CA PHE A 297 -1.50 -18.45 15.14
C PHE A 297 -1.32 -17.24 16.08
N ASP A 298 -0.18 -16.57 15.96
CA ASP A 298 0.13 -15.33 16.67
C ASP A 298 0.18 -14.17 15.68
N ILE A 299 -0.74 -13.22 15.82
CA ILE A 299 -0.76 -11.99 15.02
C ILE A 299 0.54 -11.18 15.16
N LYS A 300 1.37 -11.39 16.17
CA LYS A 300 2.65 -10.68 16.31
C LYS A 300 3.76 -11.33 15.50
N HIS A 301 3.64 -12.61 15.16
CA HIS A 301 4.62 -13.32 14.36
C HIS A 301 4.52 -12.91 12.89
N HIS A 302 5.51 -12.14 12.41
CA HIS A 302 5.50 -11.59 11.05
C HIS A 302 5.33 -12.66 9.97
N ARG A 303 6.21 -13.67 9.93
CA ARG A 303 6.15 -14.73 8.91
C ARG A 303 4.81 -15.48 8.89
N ALA A 304 4.30 -15.86 10.06
CA ALA A 304 2.98 -16.51 10.17
C ALA A 304 1.86 -15.64 9.58
N ARG A 305 1.86 -14.33 9.84
CA ARG A 305 0.91 -13.40 9.21
C ARG A 305 1.06 -13.36 7.69
N VAL A 306 2.29 -13.23 7.21
CA VAL A 306 2.58 -13.18 5.75
C VAL A 306 2.09 -14.45 5.07
N ASP A 307 2.42 -15.62 5.63
CA ASP A 307 2.03 -16.91 5.07
C ASP A 307 0.50 -17.10 5.09
N VAL A 308 -0.15 -16.84 6.23
CA VAL A 308 -1.59 -17.08 6.39
C VAL A 308 -2.40 -16.02 5.66
N PHE A 309 -2.13 -14.73 5.88
CA PHE A 309 -2.90 -13.65 5.25
C PHE A 309 -2.55 -13.46 3.78
N GLY A 310 -1.33 -13.78 3.35
CA GLY A 310 -0.99 -13.84 1.92
C GLY A 310 -1.91 -14.82 1.20
N ARG A 311 -2.10 -16.03 1.75
CA ARG A 311 -3.06 -17.00 1.18
C ARG A 311 -4.51 -16.50 1.22
N LEU A 312 -4.93 -15.95 2.37
CA LEU A 312 -6.34 -15.59 2.59
C LEU A 312 -6.80 -14.32 1.86
N TYR A 313 -5.92 -13.33 1.66
CA TYR A 313 -6.30 -12.04 1.07
C TYR A 313 -5.74 -11.85 -0.35
N VAL A 314 -4.55 -12.38 -0.62
CA VAL A 314 -3.90 -12.23 -1.93
C VAL A 314 -4.24 -13.44 -2.79
N SER A 315 -3.77 -14.64 -2.44
CA SER A 315 -3.92 -15.83 -3.28
C SER A 315 -5.36 -16.27 -3.50
N SER A 316 -6.27 -15.98 -2.56
CA SER A 316 -7.71 -16.22 -2.73
C SER A 316 -8.36 -15.39 -3.84
N VAL A 317 -7.72 -14.28 -4.22
CA VAL A 317 -8.17 -13.35 -5.27
C VAL A 317 -7.33 -13.53 -6.53
N THR A 318 -6.03 -13.78 -6.39
CA THR A 318 -5.06 -13.85 -7.49
C THR A 318 -4.69 -15.27 -7.91
N GLY A 319 -5.27 -16.29 -7.29
CA GLY A 319 -4.99 -17.70 -7.59
C GLY A 319 -5.38 -18.13 -9.01
N SER A 320 -6.26 -17.38 -9.67
CA SER A 320 -6.52 -17.52 -11.10
C SER A 320 -6.89 -16.17 -11.73
N GLN A 321 -6.58 -16.00 -13.02
CA GLN A 321 -6.95 -14.78 -13.74
C GLN A 321 -8.48 -14.62 -13.83
N ALA A 322 -9.23 -15.73 -13.87
CA ALA A 322 -10.69 -15.71 -13.89
C ALA A 322 -11.26 -15.16 -12.57
N ASP A 323 -10.76 -15.64 -11.43
CA ASP A 323 -11.17 -15.15 -10.11
C ASP A 323 -10.81 -13.68 -9.91
N TYR A 324 -9.62 -13.29 -10.36
CA TYR A 324 -9.20 -11.90 -10.32
C TYR A 324 -10.12 -10.99 -11.16
N ARG A 325 -10.59 -11.45 -12.32
CA ARG A 325 -11.58 -10.70 -13.12
C ARG A 325 -12.90 -10.51 -12.40
N VAL A 326 -13.35 -11.51 -11.64
CA VAL A 326 -14.54 -11.38 -10.78
C VAL A 326 -14.32 -10.30 -9.72
N ALA A 327 -13.14 -10.29 -9.08
CA ALA A 327 -12.78 -9.28 -8.10
C ALA A 327 -12.72 -7.86 -8.69
N VAL A 328 -12.10 -7.69 -9.86
CA VAL A 328 -12.09 -6.42 -10.61
C VAL A 328 -13.51 -5.96 -10.90
N THR A 329 -14.37 -6.85 -11.43
CA THR A 329 -15.76 -6.54 -11.76
C THR A 329 -16.53 -6.07 -10.52
N HIS A 330 -16.36 -6.76 -9.39
CA HIS A 330 -16.97 -6.37 -8.13
C HIS A 330 -16.48 -4.98 -7.67
N VAL A 331 -15.17 -4.73 -7.69
CA VAL A 331 -14.61 -3.44 -7.28
C VAL A 331 -15.11 -2.29 -8.17
N GLU A 332 -15.16 -2.47 -9.48
CA GLU A 332 -15.71 -1.45 -10.39
C GLU A 332 -17.21 -1.23 -10.17
N GLN A 333 -17.99 -2.30 -9.97
CA GLN A 333 -19.42 -2.19 -9.70
C GLN A 333 -19.72 -1.45 -8.39
N GLU A 334 -18.98 -1.73 -7.32
CA GLU A 334 -19.21 -1.15 -6.00
C GLU A 334 -18.61 0.26 -5.86
N PHE A 335 -17.46 0.52 -6.50
CA PHE A 335 -16.62 1.70 -6.24
C PHE A 335 -16.25 2.54 -7.47
N GLY A 336 -16.56 2.08 -8.69
CA GLY A 336 -16.25 2.77 -9.93
C GLY A 336 -17.33 3.79 -10.32
N ASP A 337 -17.13 5.06 -9.95
CA ASP A 337 -17.90 6.28 -10.29
C ASP A 337 -19.35 6.09 -10.80
N GLY A 338 -20.33 6.42 -9.95
CA GLY A 338 -21.77 6.46 -10.32
C GLY A 338 -22.76 6.31 -9.16
N HIS A 339 -22.31 6.14 -7.92
CA HIS A 339 -23.22 6.01 -6.80
C HIS A 339 -22.53 6.41 -5.48
N PRO A 340 -23.30 6.83 -4.47
CA PRO A 340 -22.81 6.83 -3.10
C PRO A 340 -22.49 5.40 -2.59
N PHE A 341 -23.00 4.35 -3.26
CA PHE A 341 -22.64 2.90 -3.21
C PHE A 341 -23.14 2.15 -4.49
N GLY A 342 -22.33 2.00 -5.55
CA GLY A 342 -22.57 1.24 -6.82
C GLY A 342 -23.71 1.59 -7.82
N GLY A 343 -23.36 2.09 -9.02
CA GLY A 343 -24.28 2.65 -10.02
C GLY A 343 -23.78 2.61 -11.46
N SER A 344 -23.98 1.45 -12.10
CA SER A 344 -23.90 1.16 -13.56
C SER A 344 -22.82 1.86 -14.38
N VAL A 345 -21.64 1.24 -14.47
CA VAL A 345 -20.83 1.29 -15.71
C VAL A 345 -21.04 -0.02 -16.46
N THR A 346 -21.87 0.02 -17.50
CA THR A 346 -21.94 -1.01 -18.53
C THR A 346 -20.70 -0.90 -19.41
N GLY A 347 -19.63 -1.54 -18.96
CA GLY A 347 -18.42 -1.73 -19.76
C GLY A 347 -17.57 -2.82 -19.12
N GLN A 348 -17.47 -3.97 -19.77
CA GLN A 348 -16.49 -4.97 -19.33
C GLN A 348 -15.09 -4.37 -19.42
N PRO A 349 -14.22 -4.56 -18.40
CA PRO A 349 -12.81 -4.22 -18.51
C PRO A 349 -12.22 -4.94 -19.73
N ARG A 350 -11.86 -4.18 -20.76
CA ARG A 350 -11.18 -4.73 -21.94
C ARG A 350 -9.73 -5.02 -21.57
N TYR A 351 -9.39 -6.29 -21.38
CA TYR A 351 -8.01 -6.73 -21.44
C TYR A 351 -7.54 -6.58 -22.90
N PRO A 352 -6.49 -5.80 -23.19
CA PRO A 352 -5.98 -5.71 -24.54
C PRO A 352 -5.39 -7.07 -24.94
N HIS A 353 -5.94 -7.67 -25.99
CA HIS A 353 -5.33 -8.80 -26.67
C HIS A 353 -4.12 -8.28 -27.45
N GLY A 354 -2.91 -8.69 -27.04
CA GLY A 354 -1.69 -8.51 -27.82
C GLY A 354 -1.16 -7.08 -27.87
N GLY A 355 -0.31 -6.73 -26.90
CA GLY A 355 0.44 -5.46 -26.83
C GLY A 355 0.67 -5.04 -25.38
N ALA A 356 1.86 -4.52 -25.05
CA ALA A 356 2.11 -3.97 -23.70
C ALA A 356 1.23 -2.72 -23.50
N PRO A 357 0.30 -2.72 -22.52
CA PRO A 357 -0.59 -1.58 -22.33
C PRO A 357 0.21 -0.35 -21.85
N ARG A 358 -0.11 0.82 -22.43
CA ARG A 358 0.34 2.11 -21.87
C ARG A 358 -0.50 2.42 -20.65
N CYS A 359 0.11 2.50 -19.46
CA CYS A 359 -0.59 2.89 -18.25
C CYS A 359 -1.04 4.35 -18.38
N GLY A 360 -2.35 4.59 -18.30
CA GLY A 360 -2.99 5.89 -18.53
C GLY A 360 -2.82 6.87 -17.36
N LEU A 361 -1.61 7.06 -16.85
CA LEU A 361 -1.29 8.18 -15.94
C LEU A 361 -1.23 9.50 -16.73
N GLU A 362 -2.31 9.84 -17.44
CA GLU A 362 -2.60 11.24 -17.75
C GLU A 362 -3.23 11.85 -16.50
N LEU A 363 -2.36 12.25 -15.58
CA LEU A 363 -2.77 13.05 -14.44
C LEU A 363 -3.35 14.36 -14.99
N PRO A 364 -4.52 14.83 -14.51
CA PRO A 364 -5.21 15.97 -15.08
C PRO A 364 -4.25 17.13 -15.29
N SER A 365 -4.10 17.52 -16.56
CA SER A 365 -3.40 18.73 -16.96
C SER A 365 -3.99 19.88 -16.18
N ALA A 366 -3.12 20.70 -15.58
CA ALA A 366 -3.51 21.98 -14.99
C ALA A 366 -4.29 22.78 -16.03
N SER A 367 -5.61 22.79 -15.89
CA SER A 367 -6.49 23.59 -16.72
C SER A 367 -6.65 24.91 -15.99
N ARG A 368 -5.75 25.85 -16.33
CA ARG A 368 -5.71 27.30 -16.10
C ARG A 368 -5.82 27.81 -14.67
#